data_AF-A0AAE3E464-F1
#
_entry.id   AF-A0AAE3E464-F1
#
_cell.length_a   1.000
_cell.length_b   1.000
_cell.length_c   1.000
_cell.angle_alpha   90.00
_cell.angle_beta   90.00
_cell.angle_gamma   90.00
#
_symmetry.space_group_name_H-M   'P 1'
#
loop_
_entity.id
_entity.type
_entity.pdbx_description
1 polymer ?
#
loop_
_entity_poly.entity_id
_entity_poly.type
_entity_poly.pdbx_seq_one_letter_code
_entity_poly.pdbx_strand_id
1 'polypeptide(L)'
;MFKEMMEQIEEFLENTPKDIYEFSIILEDMLVDDYDEMYREQPEATEILANETPDICASAEPGMKPAEIEVFKSQLEKEYQRAKQAMR
;
A
#
# COMPACT_ATOMS: atom_id res chain seq x y z
N MET A 1 -8.79 11.26 -1.92
CA MET A 1 -7.57 10.46 -2.21
C MET A 1 -7.50 9.12 -1.47
N PHE A 2 -7.90 9.03 -0.21
CA PHE A 2 -7.72 7.81 0.60
C PHE A 2 -8.47 6.61 0.00
N LYS A 3 -9.70 6.83 -0.49
CA LYS A 3 -10.49 5.80 -1.16
C LYS A 3 -9.77 5.22 -2.39
N GLU A 4 -9.16 6.07 -3.20
CA GLU A 4 -8.45 5.66 -4.41
C GLU A 4 -7.21 4.83 -4.06
N MET A 5 -6.47 5.20 -3.00
CA MET A 5 -5.37 4.39 -2.48
C MET A 5 -5.86 3.01 -2.02
N MET A 6 -6.93 2.96 -1.22
CA MET A 6 -7.46 1.69 -0.73
C MET A 6 -7.95 0.78 -1.88
N GLU A 7 -8.55 1.36 -2.91
CA GLU A 7 -8.98 0.61 -4.10
C GLU A 7 -7.78 0.08 -4.91
N GLN A 8 -6.68 0.85 -5.03
CA GLN A 8 -5.45 0.37 -5.67
C GLN A 8 -4.78 -0.76 -4.90
N ILE A 9 -4.72 -0.66 -3.56
CA ILE A 9 -4.18 -1.73 -2.72
C ILE A 9 -5.07 -2.98 -2.84
N GLU A 10 -6.40 -2.83 -2.77
CA GLU A 10 -7.34 -3.95 -2.91
C GLU A 10 -7.20 -4.65 -4.27
N GLU A 11 -7.14 -3.90 -5.37
CA GLU A 11 -6.91 -4.44 -6.72
C GLU A 11 -5.57 -5.18 -6.81
N PHE A 12 -4.49 -4.66 -6.23
CA PHE A 12 -3.21 -5.35 -6.17
C PHE A 12 -3.28 -6.67 -5.37
N LEU A 13 -4.00 -6.68 -4.25
CA LEU A 13 -4.14 -7.87 -3.41
C LEU A 13 -4.98 -8.95 -4.11
N GLU A 14 -6.01 -8.57 -4.86
CA GLU A 14 -6.85 -9.50 -5.63
C GLU A 14 -6.16 -9.99 -6.91
N ASN A 15 -5.48 -9.09 -7.62
CA ASN A 15 -4.94 -9.31 -8.96
C ASN A 15 -3.42 -9.04 -9.02
N THR A 16 -2.67 -9.62 -8.08
CA THR A 16 -1.23 -9.37 -7.92
C THR A 16 -0.45 -9.61 -9.22
N PRO A 17 0.20 -8.57 -9.78
CA PRO A 17 0.96 -8.70 -11.02
C PRO A 17 2.27 -9.46 -10.81
N LYS A 18 2.87 -9.92 -11.90
CA LYS A 18 4.19 -10.58 -11.89
C LYS A 18 5.35 -9.62 -11.64
N ASP A 19 5.15 -8.35 -11.94
CA ASP A 19 6.08 -7.26 -11.67
C ASP A 19 5.32 -6.25 -10.82
N ILE A 20 5.88 -5.96 -9.64
CA ILE A 20 5.25 -5.12 -8.62
C ILE A 20 5.98 -3.78 -8.45
N TYR A 21 7.09 -3.57 -9.17
CA TYR A 21 7.97 -2.43 -8.94
C TYR A 21 7.31 -1.09 -9.27
N GLU A 22 6.55 -1.02 -10.37
CA GLU A 22 5.82 0.20 -10.71
C GLU A 22 4.71 0.49 -9.68
N PHE A 23 4.00 -0.55 -9.22
CA PHE A 23 2.98 -0.42 -8.18
C PHE A 23 3.56 0.10 -6.87
N SER A 24 4.72 -0.42 -6.43
CA SER A 24 5.32 0.01 -5.17
C SER A 24 5.74 1.48 -5.18
N ILE A 25 6.27 1.97 -6.31
CA ILE A 25 6.60 3.39 -6.48
C ILE A 25 5.33 4.24 -6.41
N ILE A 26 4.30 3.89 -7.18
CA ILE A 26 3.04 4.65 -7.20
C ILE A 26 2.42 4.72 -5.80
N LEU A 27 2.39 3.59 -5.08
CA LEU A 27 1.83 3.54 -3.73
C LEU A 27 2.63 4.39 -2.74
N GLU A 28 3.96 4.35 -2.80
CA GLU A 28 4.83 5.18 -1.97
C GLU A 28 4.66 6.68 -2.28
N ASP A 29 4.62 7.06 -3.57
CA ASP A 29 4.41 8.44 -4.01
C ASP A 29 3.08 8.99 -3.49
N MET A 30 1.98 8.22 -3.60
CA MET A 30 0.68 8.63 -3.04
C MET A 30 0.71 8.83 -1.52
N LEU A 31 1.49 8.03 -0.78
CA LEU A 31 1.63 8.17 0.68
C LEU A 31 2.35 9.46 1.08
N VAL A 32 3.12 10.06 0.18
CA VAL A 32 3.87 11.30 0.41
C VAL A 32 3.13 12.50 -0.18
N ASP A 33 2.77 12.44 -1.46
CA ASP A 33 2.21 13.55 -2.21
C ASP A 33 0.79 13.90 -1.76
N ASP A 34 -0.02 12.89 -1.43
CA ASP A 34 -1.43 13.05 -1.07
C ASP A 34 -1.69 12.92 0.45
N TYR A 35 -0.63 12.83 1.27
CA TYR A 35 -0.73 12.56 2.71
C TYR A 35 -1.74 13.48 3.41
N ASP A 36 -1.61 14.80 3.24
CA ASP A 36 -2.46 15.78 3.90
C ASP A 36 -3.94 15.66 3.49
N GLU A 37 -4.20 15.25 2.25
CA GLU A 37 -5.57 15.04 1.77
C GLU A 37 -6.16 13.76 2.34
N MET A 38 -5.42 12.66 2.28
CA MET A 38 -5.82 11.38 2.86
C MET A 38 -6.05 11.50 4.37
N TYR A 39 -5.15 12.21 5.06
CA TYR A 39 -5.25 12.44 6.50
C TYR A 39 -6.52 13.20 6.88
N ARG A 40 -6.94 14.20 6.08
CA ARG A 40 -8.22 14.90 6.31
C ARG A 40 -9.43 13.99 6.12
N GLU A 41 -9.36 13.01 5.23
CA GLU A 41 -10.44 12.07 4.94
C GLU A 41 -10.55 10.96 6.00
N GLN A 42 -9.43 10.29 6.31
CA GLN A 42 -9.35 9.16 7.24
C GLN A 42 -8.03 9.24 8.04
N PRO A 43 -7.96 10.04 9.13
CA PRO A 43 -6.71 10.34 9.82
C PRO A 43 -5.99 9.09 10.34
N GLU A 44 -6.71 8.27 11.11
CA GLU A 44 -6.15 7.09 11.79
C GLU A 44 -5.71 6.01 10.79
N ALA A 45 -6.50 5.80 9.74
CA ALA A 45 -6.17 4.84 8.70
C ALA A 45 -4.99 5.30 7.83
N THR A 46 -4.87 6.61 7.58
CA THR A 46 -3.73 7.20 6.86
C THR A 46 -2.44 7.06 7.66
N GLU A 47 -2.46 7.34 8.98
CA GLU A 47 -1.30 7.15 9.85
C GLU A 47 -0.83 5.69 9.88
N ILE A 48 -1.77 4.73 9.88
CA ILE A 48 -1.45 3.30 9.82
C ILE A 48 -0.71 2.98 8.51
N LEU A 49 -1.26 3.38 7.36
CA LEU A 49 -0.63 3.10 6.07
C LEU A 49 0.74 3.77 5.96
N ALA A 50 0.86 5.03 6.35
CA ALA A 50 2.09 5.80 6.23
C ALA A 50 3.23 5.33 7.15
N ASN A 51 2.97 4.44 8.12
CA ASN A 51 3.99 3.98 9.05
C ASN A 51 4.88 2.88 8.43
N GLU A 52 4.31 1.73 8.05
CA GLU A 52 5.10 0.57 7.57
C GLU A 52 5.04 0.39 6.04
N THR A 53 4.00 0.92 5.37
CA THR A 53 3.82 0.70 3.93
C THR A 53 4.97 1.24 3.08
N PRO A 54 5.58 2.41 3.38
CA PRO A 54 6.76 2.87 2.63
C PRO A 54 7.94 1.89 2.69
N ASP A 55 8.22 1.30 3.85
CA ASP A 55 9.29 0.31 4.00
C ASP A 55 8.97 -1.00 3.24
N ILE A 56 7.69 -1.38 3.18
CA ILE A 56 7.23 -2.51 2.36
C ILE A 56 7.46 -2.19 0.87
N CYS A 57 7.06 -0.99 0.42
CA CYS A 57 7.29 -0.51 -0.95
C CYS A 57 8.77 -0.53 -1.33
N ALA A 58 9.65 -0.06 -0.44
CA ALA A 58 11.09 -0.05 -0.65
C ALA A 58 11.73 -1.45 -0.80
N SER A 59 11.03 -2.51 -0.40
CA SER A 59 11.49 -3.90 -0.61
C SER A 59 11.25 -4.42 -2.02
N ALA A 60 10.43 -3.74 -2.82
CA ALA A 60 10.12 -4.13 -4.17
C ALA A 60 11.23 -3.74 -5.14
N GLU A 61 11.70 -4.72 -5.92
CA GLU A 61 12.81 -4.55 -6.88
C GLU A 61 12.44 -5.17 -8.23
N PRO A 62 12.99 -4.67 -9.36
CA PRO A 62 12.77 -5.28 -10.66
C PRO A 62 13.20 -6.76 -10.71
N GLY A 63 12.30 -7.64 -11.14
CA GLY A 63 12.59 -9.05 -11.36
C GLY A 63 12.52 -9.94 -10.11
N MET A 64 11.83 -9.50 -9.05
CA MET A 64 11.52 -10.33 -7.89
C MET A 64 10.91 -11.68 -8.27
N LYS A 65 11.27 -12.71 -7.51
CA LYS A 65 10.69 -14.05 -7.64
C LYS A 65 9.28 -14.06 -7.06
N PRO A 66 8.42 -14.99 -7.51
CA PRO A 66 7.07 -15.14 -6.96
C PRO A 66 7.03 -15.26 -5.42
N ALA A 67 7.98 -15.97 -4.82
CA ALA A 67 8.04 -16.11 -3.36
C ALA A 67 8.36 -14.79 -2.63
N GLU A 68 9.12 -13.88 -3.25
CA GLU A 68 9.44 -12.56 -2.68
C GLU A 68 8.22 -11.63 -2.83
N ILE A 69 7.51 -11.72 -3.96
CA ILE A 69 6.24 -11.00 -4.19
C ILE A 69 5.17 -11.42 -3.18
N GLU A 70 5.06 -12.70 -2.85
CA GLU A 70 4.13 -13.17 -1.82
C GLU A 70 4.46 -12.63 -0.41
N VAL A 71 5.74 -12.42 -0.09
CA VAL A 71 6.15 -11.79 1.17
C VAL A 71 5.70 -10.33 1.21
N PHE A 72 5.97 -9.57 0.13
CA PHE A 72 5.50 -8.20 -0.04
C PHE A 72 3.97 -8.13 0.12
N LYS A 73 3.25 -8.97 -0.62
CA LYS A 73 1.79 -9.04 -0.61
C LYS A 73 1.25 -9.29 0.80
N SER A 74 1.82 -10.25 1.53
CA SER A 74 1.38 -10.56 2.89
C SER A 74 1.64 -9.43 3.89
N GLN A 75 2.72 -8.67 3.71
CA GLN A 75 3.00 -7.50 4.55
C GLN A 75 2.02 -6.36 4.24
N LEU A 76 1.82 -6.04 2.95
CA LEU A 76 0.88 -5.01 2.52
C LEU A 76 -0.56 -5.34 2.93
N GLU A 77 -0.98 -6.61 2.82
CA GLU A 77 -2.32 -7.05 3.25
C GLU A 77 -2.56 -6.78 4.73
N LYS A 78 -1.55 -6.95 5.60
CA LYS A 78 -1.69 -6.66 7.03
C LYS A 78 -1.96 -5.19 7.28
N GLU A 79 -1.20 -4.30 6.65
CA GLU A 79 -1.39 -2.85 6.79
C GLU A 79 -2.72 -2.40 6.19
N TYR A 80 -3.10 -2.94 5.02
CA TYR A 80 -4.41 -2.73 4.42
C TYR A 80 -5.55 -3.09 5.38
N GLN A 81 -5.51 -4.27 6.01
CA GLN A 81 -6.55 -4.70 6.95
C GLN A 81 -6.59 -3.83 8.22
N ARG A 82 -5.42 -3.43 8.74
CA ARG A 82 -5.34 -2.50 9.88
C ARG A 82 -5.97 -1.15 9.54
N ALA A 83 -5.64 -0.59 8.38
CA ALA A 83 -6.21 0.67 7.91
C ALA A 83 -7.72 0.54 7.69
N LYS A 84 -8.17 -0.54 7.03
CA LYS A 84 -9.60 -0.83 6.80
C LYS A 84 -10.41 -0.92 8.09
N GLN A 85 -9.84 -1.48 9.16
CA GLN A 85 -10.48 -1.55 10.47
C GLN A 85 -10.54 -0.19 11.20
N ALA A 86 -9.62 0.72 10.89
CA ALA A 86 -9.57 2.06 11.46
C ALA A 86 -10.41 3.08 10.69
N MET A 87 -10.96 2.71 9.52
CA MET A 87 -11.88 3.55 8.75
C MET A 87 -13.14 3.85 9.56
N ARG A 88 -13.57 5.12 9.52
CA ARG A 88 -14.81 5.59 10.14
C ARG A 88 -15.91 5.85 9.12
#